data_AF-A0A2E3ZU52-F1
#
_entry.id   AF-A0A2E3ZU52-F1
#
_cell.length_a   1.000
_cell.length_b   1.000
_cell.length_c   1.000
_cell.angle_alpha   90.00
_cell.angle_beta   90.00
_cell.angle_gamma   90.00
#
_symmetry.space_group_name_H-M   'P 1'
#
loop_
_entity.id
_entity.type
_entity.pdbx_description
1 polymer ?
#
loop_
_entity_poly.entity_id
_entity_poly.type
_entity_poly.pdbx_seq_one_letter_code
_entity_poly.pdbx_strand_id
1 'polypeptide(L)'
;MEKKMKRIKKKISFILIFIFFIPEIAISVGRKYEPEEGTFDRRKRIVIQPICRLVKETNIPGDVICEYQSQKRGDKNKEIYLGAPGNTCQKEITCPKK
;
A
#
# COMPACT_ATOMS: atom_id res chain seq x y z
N MET A 1 -14.37 -50.19 46.94
CA MET A 1 -13.63 -49.58 45.80
C MET A 1 -14.43 -48.50 45.06
N GLU A 2 -15.75 -48.59 44.94
CA GLU A 2 -16.59 -47.64 44.17
C GLU A 2 -16.47 -46.15 44.53
N LYS A 3 -16.47 -45.81 45.83
CA LYS A 3 -16.41 -44.40 46.27
C LYS A 3 -15.11 -43.70 45.87
N LYS A 4 -13.99 -44.43 45.81
CA LYS A 4 -12.71 -43.90 45.31
C LYS A 4 -12.80 -43.59 43.81
N MET A 5 -13.41 -44.48 43.04
CA MET A 5 -13.57 -44.31 41.59
C MET A 5 -14.50 -43.14 41.24
N LYS A 6 -15.59 -42.93 42.01
CA LYS A 6 -16.48 -41.76 41.85
C LYS A 6 -15.75 -40.43 42.16
N ARG A 7 -14.87 -40.39 43.16
CA ARG A 7 -14.05 -39.20 43.47
C ARG A 7 -13.03 -38.89 42.38
N ILE A 8 -12.41 -39.91 41.79
CA ILE A 8 -11.46 -39.74 40.67
C ILE A 8 -12.18 -39.20 39.42
N LYS A 9 -13.33 -39.78 39.07
CA LYS A 9 -14.16 -39.29 37.95
C LYS A 9 -14.57 -37.82 38.12
N LYS A 10 -14.94 -37.42 39.36
CA LYS A 10 -15.29 -36.02 39.67
C LYS A 10 -14.09 -35.08 39.54
N LYS A 11 -12.89 -35.50 39.97
CA LYS A 11 -11.66 -34.71 39.79
C LYS A 11 -11.29 -34.53 38.32
N ILE A 12 -11.40 -35.59 37.51
CA ILE A 12 -11.13 -35.53 36.06
C ILE A 12 -12.10 -34.60 35.36
N SER A 13 -13.39 -34.65 35.71
CA SER A 13 -14.40 -33.73 35.18
C SER A 13 -14.09 -32.27 35.52
N PHE A 14 -13.64 -31.98 36.75
CA PHE A 14 -13.21 -30.63 37.13
C PHE A 14 -11.98 -30.14 36.34
N ILE A 15 -11.01 -31.02 36.10
CA ILE A 15 -9.81 -30.70 35.31
C ILE A 15 -10.18 -30.40 33.85
N LEU A 16 -11.09 -31.19 33.26
CA LEU A 16 -11.55 -30.98 31.88
C LEU A 16 -12.29 -29.65 31.71
N ILE A 17 -13.11 -29.25 32.70
CA ILE A 17 -13.76 -27.94 32.72
C ILE A 17 -12.71 -26.83 32.79
N PHE A 18 -11.69 -26.98 33.64
CA PHE A 18 -10.63 -25.99 33.77
C PHE A 18 -9.86 -25.79 32.46
N ILE A 19 -9.54 -26.87 31.74
CA ILE A 19 -8.86 -26.78 30.42
C ILE A 19 -9.75 -26.09 29.37
N PHE A 20 -11.06 -26.36 29.37
CA PHE A 20 -11.99 -25.77 28.40
C PHE A 20 -12.17 -24.25 28.59
N PHE A 21 -12.00 -23.75 29.83
CA PHE A 21 -12.10 -22.33 30.17
C PHE A 21 -10.77 -21.56 30.08
N ILE A 22 -9.65 -22.18 29.67
CA ILE A 22 -8.36 -21.50 29.47
C ILE A 22 -8.00 -21.35 27.96
N PRO A 23 -8.77 -20.66 27.10
CA PRO A 23 -8.31 -20.34 25.75
C PRO A 23 -7.94 -18.85 25.58
N GLU A 24 -7.51 -18.14 26.62
CA GLU A 24 -7.20 -16.68 26.49
C GLU A 24 -5.89 -16.21 27.14
N ILE A 25 -5.15 -17.05 27.88
CA ILE A 25 -3.92 -16.60 28.58
C ILE A 25 -2.69 -16.63 27.66
N ALA A 26 -2.77 -17.28 26.49
CA ALA A 26 -1.73 -17.24 25.47
C ALA A 26 -1.92 -16.03 24.54
N ILE A 27 -2.06 -14.82 25.11
CA ILE A 27 -1.87 -13.59 24.34
C ILE A 27 -0.39 -13.60 23.96
N SER A 28 -0.13 -13.98 22.71
CA SER A 28 1.21 -14.03 22.14
C SER A 28 1.92 -12.71 22.43
N VAL A 29 2.96 -12.76 23.24
CA VAL A 29 3.95 -11.67 23.37
C VAL A 29 4.79 -11.69 22.09
N GLY A 30 4.14 -11.43 20.96
CA GLY A 30 4.83 -11.11 19.72
C GLY A 30 5.55 -9.77 19.89
N ARG A 31 6.62 -9.57 19.12
CA ARG A 31 7.29 -8.27 19.08
C ARG A 31 6.27 -7.22 18.64
N LYS A 32 5.89 -6.33 19.54
CA LYS A 32 5.24 -5.08 19.16
C LYS A 32 6.29 -4.27 18.40
N TYR A 33 6.12 -4.17 17.09
CA TYR A 33 6.79 -3.11 16.35
C TYR A 33 6.09 -1.81 16.76
N GLU A 34 6.77 -1.00 17.56
CA GLU A 34 6.43 0.41 17.66
C GLU A 34 6.70 1.03 16.29
N PRO A 35 5.73 1.73 15.68
CA PRO A 35 6.02 2.49 14.48
C PRO A 35 7.10 3.51 14.83
N GLU A 36 8.15 3.58 14.02
CA GLU A 36 9.19 4.61 14.18
C GLU A 36 8.47 5.97 14.25
N GLU A 37 8.61 6.66 15.38
CA GLU A 37 8.12 8.03 15.55
C GLU A 37 8.95 8.97 14.69
N GLY A 38 8.78 8.86 13.37
CA GLY A 38 9.11 9.93 12.45
C GLY A 38 8.17 11.08 12.80
N THR A 39 8.74 12.17 13.31
CA THR A 39 8.02 13.44 13.45
C THR A 39 7.46 13.80 12.09
N PHE A 40 6.17 13.47 11.90
CA PHE A 40 5.43 13.74 10.68
C PHE A 40 5.20 15.25 10.65
N ASP A 41 6.24 15.96 10.22
CA ASP A 41 6.28 17.40 10.09
C ASP A 41 5.08 17.78 9.21
N ARG A 42 4.02 18.34 9.80
CA ARG A 42 2.72 18.57 9.12
C ARG A 42 2.84 19.45 7.87
N ARG A 43 3.99 20.09 7.69
CA ARG A 43 4.36 20.91 6.53
C ARG A 43 4.90 20.09 5.35
N LYS A 44 5.46 18.90 5.59
CA LYS A 44 5.84 17.93 4.56
C LYS A 44 4.65 17.02 4.26
N ARG A 45 3.61 17.56 3.62
CA ARG A 45 2.63 16.69 2.94
C ARG A 45 3.34 15.98 1.79
N ILE A 46 3.23 14.66 1.75
CA ILE A 46 3.64 13.87 0.60
C ILE A 46 2.69 14.23 -0.56
N VAL A 47 3.16 15.06 -1.50
CA VAL A 47 2.37 15.47 -2.68
C VAL A 47 2.50 14.37 -3.73
N ILE A 48 1.46 13.54 -3.85
CA ILE A 48 1.38 12.52 -4.91
C ILE A 48 1.02 13.23 -6.22
N GLN A 49 1.96 13.30 -7.16
CA GLN A 49 1.75 13.91 -8.47
C GLN A 49 1.25 12.86 -9.48
N PRO A 50 0.25 13.16 -10.32
CA PRO A 50 -0.24 12.23 -11.33
C PRO A 50 0.80 12.05 -12.45
N ILE A 51 0.99 10.80 -12.89
CA ILE A 51 1.93 10.43 -13.96
C ILE A 51 1.18 10.32 -15.30
N CYS A 52 1.84 10.78 -16.36
CA CYS A 52 1.39 10.72 -17.74
C CYS A 52 2.38 9.88 -18.57
N ARG A 53 1.86 9.03 -19.45
CA ARG A 53 2.66 8.13 -20.31
C ARG A 53 2.66 8.62 -21.75
N LEU A 54 3.79 8.48 -22.43
CA LEU A 54 3.92 8.83 -23.84
C LEU A 54 3.07 7.88 -24.70
N VAL A 55 2.26 8.47 -25.59
CA VAL A 55 1.45 7.76 -26.58
C VAL A 55 2.12 7.81 -27.95
N LYS A 56 2.53 9.02 -28.34
CA LYS A 56 3.05 9.29 -29.68
C LYS A 56 4.10 10.37 -29.63
N GLU A 57 5.14 10.19 -30.45
CA GLU A 57 6.16 11.18 -30.72
C GLU A 57 6.07 11.55 -32.21
N THR A 58 5.97 12.83 -32.50
CA THR A 58 5.91 13.35 -33.86
C THR A 58 7.06 14.34 -34.06
N ASN A 59 8.01 13.96 -34.91
CA ASN A 59 9.14 14.81 -35.28
C ASN A 59 8.76 15.69 -36.47
N ILE A 60 8.76 17.00 -36.26
CA ILE A 60 8.51 18.03 -37.28
C ILE A 60 9.83 18.76 -37.55
N PRO A 61 10.11 19.21 -38.78
CA PRO A 61 11.28 20.05 -39.03
C PRO A 61 11.26 21.29 -38.12
N GLY A 62 12.16 21.29 -37.13
CA GLY A 62 12.30 22.37 -36.14
C GLY A 62 11.67 22.11 -34.76
N ASP A 63 10.88 21.04 -34.56
CA ASP A 63 10.25 20.74 -33.26
C ASP A 63 9.92 19.24 -33.06
N VAL A 64 9.79 18.83 -31.80
CA VAL A 64 9.37 17.49 -31.40
C VAL A 64 8.12 17.61 -30.56
N ILE A 65 7.02 17.03 -31.06
CA ILE A 65 5.73 17.00 -30.37
C ILE A 65 5.56 15.66 -29.68
N CYS A 66 5.38 15.71 -28.36
CA CYS A 66 5.11 14.55 -27.51
C CYS A 66 3.65 14.55 -27.07
N GLU A 67 2.91 13.51 -27.42
CA GLU A 67 1.53 13.30 -26.96
C GLU A 67 1.52 12.36 -25.76
N TYR A 68 0.98 12.85 -24.64
CA TYR A 68 0.93 12.15 -23.36
C TYR A 68 -0.51 11.83 -22.94
N GLN A 69 -0.75 10.60 -22.51
CA GLN A 69 -2.02 10.16 -21.93
C GLN A 69 -1.92 10.14 -20.40
N SER A 70 -2.92 10.71 -19.74
CA SER A 70 -3.04 10.63 -18.28
C SER A 70 -3.57 9.26 -17.84
N GLN A 71 -3.09 8.76 -16.70
CA GLN A 71 -3.67 7.58 -16.06
C GLN A 71 -5.09 7.81 -15.53
N LYS A 72 -5.54 9.06 -15.43
CA LYS A 72 -6.91 9.39 -15.02
C LYS A 72 -7.90 9.08 -16.13
N ARG A 73 -8.90 8.25 -15.81
CA ARG A 73 -9.95 7.83 -16.74
C ARG A 73 -10.80 9.04 -17.14
N GLY A 74 -10.82 9.37 -18.44
CA GLY A 74 -11.62 10.47 -19.00
C GLY A 74 -10.85 11.76 -19.31
N ASP A 75 -9.57 11.86 -18.93
CA ASP A 75 -8.74 13.00 -19.32
C ASP A 75 -8.31 12.88 -20.79
N LYS A 76 -8.38 14.00 -21.53
CA LYS A 76 -7.87 14.10 -22.90
C LYS A 76 -6.34 14.03 -22.91
N ASN A 77 -5.78 13.50 -23.99
CA ASN A 77 -4.35 13.51 -24.24
C ASN A 77 -3.82 14.96 -24.27
N LYS A 78 -2.57 15.13 -23.83
CA LYS A 78 -1.89 16.42 -23.75
C LYS A 78 -0.69 16.41 -24.67
N GLU A 79 -0.55 17.46 -25.48
CA GLU A 79 0.59 17.65 -26.36
C GLU A 79 1.60 18.59 -25.69
N ILE A 80 2.89 18.26 -25.81
CA ILE A 80 4.00 19.06 -25.32
C ILE A 80 4.97 19.30 -26.47
N TYR A 81 5.36 20.56 -26.64
CA TYR A 81 6.31 21.02 -27.65
C TYR A 81 7.67 21.19 -26.97
N LEU A 82 8.69 20.46 -27.43
CA LEU A 82 10.03 20.48 -26.84
C LEU A 82 10.91 21.62 -27.38
N GLY A 83 10.47 22.33 -28.42
CA GLY A 83 11.02 23.61 -28.89
C GLY A 83 12.41 23.55 -29.53
N ALA A 84 12.97 22.36 -29.76
CA ALA A 84 14.25 22.20 -30.43
C ALA A 84 14.40 20.79 -31.07
N PRO A 85 14.92 20.71 -32.31
CA PRO A 85 15.24 19.43 -32.93
C PRO A 85 16.44 18.80 -32.20
N GLY A 86 16.23 17.65 -31.56
CA GLY A 86 17.25 16.93 -30.79
C GLY A 86 16.81 16.54 -29.37
N ASN A 87 15.72 17.11 -28.87
CA ASN A 87 15.10 16.67 -27.61
C ASN A 87 14.22 15.45 -27.86
N THR A 88 14.34 14.42 -27.02
CA THR A 88 13.54 13.19 -27.12
C THR A 88 12.41 13.20 -26.09
N CYS A 89 11.28 12.58 -26.46
CA CYS A 89 10.17 12.42 -25.53
C CYS A 89 10.53 11.44 -24.41
N GLN A 90 10.33 11.85 -23.15
CA GLN A 90 10.46 10.94 -22.01
C GLN A 90 9.26 9.98 -21.98
N LYS A 91 9.49 8.71 -21.65
CA LYS A 91 8.42 7.68 -21.61
C LYS A 91 7.34 8.00 -20.58
N GLU A 92 7.75 8.53 -19.42
CA GLU A 92 6.85 8.92 -18.34
C GLU A 92 7.22 10.31 -17.85
N ILE A 93 6.23 11.16 -17.68
CA ILE A 93 6.38 12.51 -17.14
C ILE A 93 5.36 12.76 -16.05
N THR A 94 5.61 13.76 -15.22
CA THR A 94 4.55 14.31 -14.39
C THR A 94 3.53 14.99 -15.30
N CYS A 95 2.25 14.63 -15.16
CA CYS A 95 1.20 15.25 -15.96
C CYS A 95 1.24 16.77 -15.77
N PRO A 96 1.45 17.56 -16.85
CA PRO A 96 1.43 19.01 -16.73
C PRO A 96 0.07 19.44 -16.18
N LYS A 97 0.05 20.40 -15.26
CA LYS A 97 -1.19 21.02 -14.84
C LYS A 97 -1.71 21.83 -16.04
N LYS A 98 -2.99 21.60 -16.39
CA LYS A 98 -3.66 22.43 -17.39
C LYS A 98 -3.77 23.85 -16.88
#